data_AF-A0A5B8VUJ9-F1
#
_entry.id   AF-A0A5B8VUJ9-F1
#
_cell.length_a   1.000
_cell.length_b   1.000
_cell.length_c   1.000
_cell.angle_alpha   90.00
_cell.angle_beta   90.00
_cell.angle_gamma   90.00
#
_symmetry.space_group_name_H-M   'P 1'
#
loop_
_entity.id
_entity.type
_entity.pdbx_description
1 polymer ?
#
loop_
_entity_poly.entity_id
_entity_poly.type
_entity_poly.pdbx_seq_one_letter_code
_entity_poly.pdbx_strand_id
1 'polypeptide(L)'
;MIEVKDYITIAGIAVSVIFSFCSLIVGLKNAKKTLFINSVTASRIKWMDTVRTSISEYCGLILHVGLTDIDDEKEERLIIEKIDRLRFSIKLQLNRFDSFDRKIIEKVDHLSIIIEDEDLEDEVLESELNQLVILTQDILKLEWEGIKQEVRKGNLAKREKLALYYKHHLPNAHND
;
A
#
# COMPACT_ATOMS: atom_id res chain seq x y z
N MET A 1 -41.23 -32.22 -47.09
CA MET A 1 -39.92 -31.72 -47.54
C MET A 1 -39.56 -30.56 -46.63
N ILE A 2 -38.35 -30.52 -46.10
CA ILE A 2 -37.90 -29.39 -45.27
C ILE A 2 -37.91 -28.15 -46.18
N GLU A 3 -38.62 -27.11 -45.77
CA GLU A 3 -38.66 -25.87 -46.55
C GLU A 3 -37.39 -25.06 -46.31
N VAL A 4 -37.00 -24.24 -47.28
CA VAL A 4 -35.84 -23.34 -47.16
C VAL A 4 -35.92 -22.45 -45.90
N LYS A 5 -37.15 -22.13 -45.46
CA LYS A 5 -37.42 -21.38 -44.23
C LYS A 5 -36.95 -22.12 -42.96
N ASP A 6 -37.09 -23.44 -42.91
CA ASP A 6 -36.67 -24.24 -41.76
C ASP A 6 -35.14 -24.26 -41.62
N TYR A 7 -34.42 -24.34 -42.74
CA TYR A 7 -32.96 -24.21 -42.76
C TYR A 7 -32.49 -22.84 -42.24
N ILE A 8 -33.18 -21.76 -42.64
CA ILE A 8 -32.87 -20.40 -42.18
C ILE A 8 -33.13 -20.29 -40.67
N THR A 9 -34.24 -20.84 -40.17
CA THR A 9 -34.56 -20.84 -38.73
C THR A 9 -33.53 -21.63 -37.92
N ILE A 10 -33.15 -22.83 -38.38
CA ILE A 10 -32.12 -23.65 -37.70
C ILE A 10 -30.77 -22.93 -37.70
N ALA A 11 -30.37 -22.30 -38.81
CA ALA A 11 -29.15 -21.52 -38.88
C ALA A 11 -29.18 -20.33 -37.91
N GLY A 12 -30.31 -19.61 -37.81
CA GLY A 12 -30.48 -18.52 -36.86
C GLY A 12 -30.39 -18.96 -35.39
N ILE A 13 -30.98 -20.11 -35.05
CA ILE A 13 -30.87 -20.70 -33.71
C ILE A 13 -29.41 -21.07 -33.41
N ALA A 14 -28.73 -21.72 -34.35
CA ALA A 14 -27.33 -22.13 -34.19
C ALA A 14 -26.40 -20.92 -33.94
N VAL A 15 -26.57 -19.85 -34.72
CA VAL A 15 -25.81 -18.59 -34.53
C VAL A 15 -26.08 -17.98 -33.16
N SER A 16 -27.34 -17.95 -32.73
CA SER A 16 -27.73 -17.40 -31.43
C SER A 16 -27.09 -18.19 -30.27
N VAL A 17 -27.10 -19.52 -30.35
CA VAL A 17 -26.47 -20.40 -29.34
C VAL A 17 -24.96 -20.17 -29.26
N ILE A 18 -24.28 -20.08 -30.41
CA ILE A 18 -22.84 -19.79 -30.45
C ILE A 18 -22.54 -18.44 -29.82
N PHE A 19 -23.33 -17.41 -30.16
CA PHE A 19 -23.15 -16.07 -29.62
C PHE A 19 -23.37 -16.02 -28.09
N SER A 20 -24.41 -16.69 -27.59
CA SER A 20 -24.65 -16.84 -26.15
C SER A 20 -23.50 -17.56 -25.44
N PHE A 21 -22.97 -18.62 -26.05
CA PHE A 21 -21.86 -19.38 -25.48
C PHE A 21 -20.56 -18.58 -25.45
N CYS A 22 -20.24 -17.85 -26.53
CA CYS A 22 -19.11 -16.92 -26.56
C CYS A 22 -19.24 -15.83 -25.49
N SER A 23 -20.43 -15.25 -25.35
CA SER A 23 -20.71 -14.21 -24.34
C SER A 23 -20.53 -14.75 -22.93
N LEU A 24 -20.97 -15.99 -22.66
CA LEU A 24 -20.79 -16.65 -21.37
C LEU A 24 -19.31 -16.91 -21.06
N ILE A 25 -18.52 -17.40 -22.02
CA ILE A 25 -17.08 -17.61 -21.83
C ILE A 25 -16.36 -16.29 -21.50
N VAL A 26 -16.67 -15.22 -22.24
CA VAL A 26 -16.10 -13.89 -22.00
C VAL A 26 -16.52 -13.37 -20.61
N GLY A 27 -17.80 -13.53 -20.25
CA GLY A 27 -18.32 -13.15 -18.93
C GLY A 27 -17.60 -13.87 -17.79
N LEU A 28 -17.42 -15.19 -17.88
CA LEU A 28 -16.70 -15.98 -16.87
C LEU A 28 -15.23 -15.59 -16.74
N LYS A 29 -14.54 -15.32 -17.85
CA LYS A 29 -13.14 -14.84 -17.82
C LYS A 29 -13.02 -13.49 -17.14
N ASN A 30 -13.93 -12.57 -17.46
CA ASN A 30 -13.96 -11.24 -16.85
C ASN A 30 -14.27 -11.33 -15.35
N ALA A 31 -15.22 -12.19 -14.94
CA ALA A 31 -15.55 -12.40 -13.53
C ALA A 31 -14.35 -12.87 -12.70
N LYS A 32 -13.58 -13.85 -13.20
CA LYS A 32 -12.36 -14.32 -12.53
C LYS A 32 -11.31 -13.22 -12.39
N LYS A 33 -11.10 -12.42 -13.45
CA LYS A 33 -10.17 -11.29 -13.43
C LYS A 33 -10.58 -10.23 -12.41
N THR A 34 -11.85 -9.86 -12.37
CA THR A 34 -12.40 -8.91 -11.40
C THR A 34 -12.24 -9.41 -9.96
N LEU A 35 -12.53 -10.70 -9.71
CA LEU A 35 -12.37 -11.30 -8.38
C LEU A 35 -10.91 -11.25 -7.91
N PHE A 36 -9.96 -11.58 -8.79
CA PHE A 36 -8.53 -11.49 -8.48
C PHE A 36 -8.12 -10.05 -8.11
N ILE A 37 -8.50 -9.07 -8.93
CA ILE A 37 -8.17 -7.65 -8.69
C ILE A 37 -8.79 -7.17 -7.38
N ASN A 38 -10.04 -7.50 -7.11
CA ASN A 38 -10.72 -7.12 -5.86
C ASN A 38 -10.03 -7.74 -4.64
N SER A 39 -9.63 -9.01 -4.72
CA SER A 39 -8.91 -9.67 -3.63
C SER A 39 -7.55 -9.01 -3.35
N VAL A 40 -6.76 -8.75 -4.39
CA VAL A 40 -5.45 -8.09 -4.25
C VAL A 40 -5.63 -6.66 -3.71
N THR A 41 -6.61 -5.92 -4.23
CA THR A 41 -6.93 -4.57 -3.77
C THR A 41 -7.30 -4.56 -2.29
N ALA A 42 -8.14 -5.49 -1.85
CA ALA A 42 -8.51 -5.62 -0.43
C ALA A 42 -7.28 -5.92 0.45
N SER A 43 -6.41 -6.83 0.02
CA SER A 43 -5.15 -7.11 0.73
C SER A 43 -4.25 -5.88 0.84
N ARG A 44 -4.12 -5.08 -0.24
CA ARG A 44 -3.33 -3.84 -0.21
C ARG A 44 -3.93 -2.77 0.69
N ILE A 45 -5.24 -2.57 0.66
CA ILE A 45 -5.92 -1.64 1.57
C ILE A 45 -5.67 -2.05 3.03
N LYS A 46 -5.77 -3.35 3.34
CA LYS A 46 -5.46 -3.87 4.68
C LYS A 46 -4.02 -3.63 5.08
N TRP A 47 -3.07 -3.88 4.17
CA TRP A 47 -1.65 -3.59 4.41
C TRP A 47 -1.42 -2.09 4.67
N MET A 48 -1.99 -1.20 3.85
CA MET A 48 -1.90 0.26 4.05
C MET A 48 -2.42 0.69 5.43
N ASP A 49 -3.52 0.10 5.87
CA ASP A 49 -4.10 0.37 7.19
C ASP A 49 -3.22 -0.13 8.34
N THR A 50 -2.61 -1.31 8.15
CA THR A 50 -1.66 -1.89 9.10
C THR A 50 -0.41 -1.02 9.23
N VAL A 51 0.16 -0.56 8.10
CA VAL A 51 1.33 0.34 8.08
C VAL A 51 1.00 1.65 8.78
N ARG A 52 -0.13 2.28 8.43
CA ARG A 52 -0.57 3.55 9.05
C ARG A 52 -0.71 3.41 10.57
N THR A 53 -1.38 2.36 11.02
CA THR A 53 -1.59 2.11 12.45
C THR A 53 -0.28 1.83 13.17
N SER A 54 0.58 0.98 12.59
CA SER A 54 1.87 0.63 13.19
C SER A 54 2.78 1.85 13.33
N ILE A 55 2.85 2.69 12.31
CA ILE A 55 3.66 3.91 12.32
C ILE A 55 3.08 4.95 13.28
N SER A 56 1.75 5.14 13.30
CA SER A 56 1.11 6.04 14.25
C SER A 56 1.37 5.64 15.70
N GLU A 57 1.28 4.34 16.00
CA GLU A 57 1.55 3.82 17.35
C GLU A 57 3.03 3.96 17.70
N TYR A 58 3.93 3.66 16.75
CA TYR A 58 5.37 3.84 16.92
C TYR A 58 5.73 5.30 17.23
N CYS A 59 5.25 6.25 16.41
CA CYS A 59 5.48 7.68 16.64
C CYS A 59 4.96 8.14 18.01
N GLY A 60 3.77 7.67 18.42
CA GLY A 60 3.19 8.03 19.71
C GLY A 60 4.02 7.54 20.90
N LEU A 61 4.57 6.32 20.82
CA LEU A 61 5.42 5.78 21.87
C LEU A 61 6.79 6.45 21.92
N ILE A 62 7.40 6.72 20.75
CA ILE A 62 8.66 7.46 20.66
C ILE A 62 8.50 8.86 21.26
N LEU A 63 7.43 9.57 20.90
CA LEU A 63 7.14 10.89 21.46
C LEU A 63 6.92 10.83 22.98
N HIS A 64 6.21 9.80 23.45
CA HIS A 64 5.94 9.64 24.88
C HIS A 64 7.23 9.41 25.67
N VAL A 65 8.11 8.54 25.20
CA VAL A 65 9.41 8.28 25.85
C VAL A 65 10.32 9.49 25.76
N GLY A 66 10.36 10.18 24.62
CA GLY A 66 11.26 11.32 24.43
C GLY A 66 10.86 12.59 25.20
N LEU A 67 9.57 12.78 25.51
CA LEU A 67 9.07 14.01 26.16
C LEU A 67 8.59 13.81 27.60
N THR A 68 8.52 12.56 28.10
CA THR A 68 7.98 12.27 29.43
C THR A 68 9.00 11.50 30.25
N ASP A 69 9.31 12.01 31.44
CA ASP A 69 10.06 11.25 32.44
C ASP A 69 9.20 10.09 32.97
N ILE A 70 9.66 8.87 32.76
CA ILE A 70 8.99 7.64 33.22
C ILE A 70 9.65 7.19 34.53
N ASP A 71 8.98 7.42 35.65
CA ASP A 71 9.51 7.08 36.99
C ASP A 71 9.50 5.55 37.27
N ASP A 72 8.66 4.77 36.59
CA ASP A 72 8.56 3.31 36.77
C ASP A 72 9.39 2.56 35.71
N GLU A 73 10.55 2.05 36.13
CA GLU A 73 11.48 1.24 35.32
C GLU A 73 10.80 0.02 34.66
N LYS A 74 9.72 -0.51 35.26
CA LYS A 74 8.95 -1.62 34.68
C LYS A 74 8.05 -1.14 33.56
N GLU A 75 7.42 0.02 33.71
CA GLU A 75 6.60 0.65 32.68
C GLU A 75 7.45 1.04 31.47
N GLU A 76 8.59 1.68 31.73
CA GLU A 76 9.58 2.06 30.71
C GLU A 76 10.00 0.84 29.86
N ARG A 77 10.39 -0.26 30.50
CA ARG A 77 10.76 -1.51 29.79
C ARG A 77 9.64 -2.06 28.91
N LEU A 78 8.39 -1.99 29.35
CA LEU A 78 7.25 -2.45 28.54
C LEU A 78 7.03 -1.56 27.31
N ILE A 79 7.26 -0.25 27.45
CA ILE A 79 7.17 0.70 26.34
C ILE A 79 8.29 0.45 25.33
N ILE A 80 9.54 0.28 25.79
CA ILE A 80 10.69 -0.02 24.92
C ILE A 80 10.47 -1.33 24.16
N GLU A 81 10.03 -2.41 24.82
CA GLU A 81 9.71 -3.68 24.15
C GLU A 81 8.66 -3.48 23.03
N LYS A 82 7.67 -2.63 23.30
CA LYS A 82 6.61 -2.33 22.34
C LYS A 82 7.12 -1.51 21.16
N ILE A 83 7.99 -0.53 21.39
CA ILE A 83 8.69 0.25 20.35
C ILE A 83 9.48 -0.69 19.45
N ASP A 84 10.28 -1.60 20.02
CA ASP A 84 11.08 -2.57 19.27
C ASP A 84 10.22 -3.50 18.41
N ARG A 85 9.13 -4.02 18.98
CA ARG A 85 8.18 -4.86 18.23
C ARG A 85 7.59 -4.11 17.06
N LEU A 86 7.20 -2.85 17.24
CA LEU A 86 6.65 -2.01 16.18
C LEU A 86 7.71 -1.72 15.10
N ARG A 87 8.94 -1.38 15.50
CA ARG A 87 10.06 -1.18 14.59
C ARG A 87 10.27 -2.38 13.68
N PHE A 88 10.36 -3.59 14.23
CA PHE A 88 10.51 -4.80 13.41
C PHE A 88 9.28 -5.09 12.56
N SER A 89 8.08 -4.89 13.10
CA SER A 89 6.82 -5.06 12.36
C SER A 89 6.75 -4.15 11.13
N ILE A 90 7.07 -2.86 11.29
CA ILE A 90 7.12 -1.88 10.19
C ILE A 90 8.12 -2.34 9.13
N LYS A 91 9.34 -2.72 9.54
CA LYS A 91 10.39 -3.17 8.61
C LYS A 91 9.99 -4.42 7.83
N LEU A 92 9.24 -5.34 8.43
CA LEU A 92 8.75 -6.56 7.77
C LEU A 92 7.61 -6.30 6.77
N GLN A 93 6.84 -5.22 6.97
CA GLN A 93 5.77 -4.82 6.06
C GLN A 93 6.28 -4.08 4.83
N LEU A 94 7.51 -3.57 4.88
CA LEU A 94 8.13 -2.72 3.86
C LEU A 94 9.15 -3.51 3.02
N ASN A 95 9.32 -3.10 1.77
CA ASN A 95 10.26 -3.71 0.83
C ASN A 95 11.61 -3.00 0.87
N ARG A 96 12.64 -3.64 1.46
CA ARG A 96 14.01 -3.11 1.54
C ARG A 96 14.67 -2.73 0.21
N PHE A 97 14.19 -3.25 -0.93
CA PHE A 97 14.72 -2.93 -2.24
C PHE A 97 13.98 -1.79 -2.94
N ASP A 98 12.84 -1.34 -2.39
CA ASP A 98 12.16 -0.14 -2.85
C ASP A 98 12.79 1.10 -2.18
N SER A 99 13.03 2.14 -2.98
CA SER A 99 13.73 3.33 -2.50
C SER A 99 12.89 4.22 -1.57
N PHE A 100 11.55 4.19 -1.65
CA PHE A 100 10.69 4.89 -0.69
C PHE A 100 10.63 4.15 0.64
N ASP A 101 10.33 2.86 0.58
CA ASP A 101 10.25 1.99 1.74
C ASP A 101 11.56 2.01 2.52
N ARG A 102 12.70 2.02 1.81
CA ARG A 102 14.01 2.15 2.41
C ARG A 102 14.18 3.44 3.22
N LYS A 103 13.67 4.59 2.74
CA LYS A 103 13.72 5.85 3.50
C LYS A 103 12.93 5.76 4.81
N ILE A 104 11.78 5.09 4.78
CA ILE A 104 10.98 4.85 5.99
C ILE A 104 11.74 3.94 6.96
N ILE A 105 12.34 2.85 6.45
CA ILE A 105 13.15 1.93 7.25
C ILE A 105 14.33 2.65 7.90
N GLU A 106 15.07 3.44 7.13
CA GLU A 106 16.21 4.23 7.63
C GLU A 106 15.78 5.25 8.68
N LYS A 107 14.62 5.90 8.48
CA LYS A 107 14.09 6.86 9.45
C LYS A 107 13.66 6.19 10.76
N VAL A 108 13.00 5.03 10.69
CA VAL A 108 12.65 4.22 11.88
C VAL A 108 13.90 3.75 12.61
N ASP A 109 14.94 3.30 11.88
CA ASP A 109 16.20 2.90 12.50
C ASP A 109 16.93 4.09 13.15
N HIS A 110 16.85 5.28 12.55
CA HIS A 110 17.44 6.50 13.10
C HIS A 110 16.72 6.98 14.37
N LEU A 111 15.38 6.98 14.38
CA LEU A 111 14.58 7.37 15.54
C LEU A 111 14.88 6.52 16.78
N SER A 112 15.11 5.22 16.61
CA SER A 112 15.52 4.33 17.69
C SER A 112 16.91 4.64 18.27
N ILE A 113 17.76 5.35 17.54
CA ILE A 113 19.10 5.74 18.03
C ILE A 113 19.02 7.08 18.76
N ILE A 114 18.34 8.07 18.16
CA ILE A 114 18.32 9.42 18.73
C ILE A 114 17.51 9.49 20.04
N ILE A 115 16.51 8.61 20.23
CA ILE A 115 15.73 8.60 21.46
C ILE A 115 16.54 8.16 22.69
N GLU A 116 17.67 7.48 22.48
CA GLU A 116 18.58 7.10 23.57
C GLU A 116 19.54 8.26 23.95
N ASP A 117 19.50 9.38 23.22
CA ASP A 117 20.34 10.55 23.46
C ASP A 117 19.67 11.50 24.46
N GLU A 118 20.22 11.60 25.67
CA GLU A 118 19.73 12.48 26.74
C GLU A 118 19.83 13.97 26.38
N ASP A 119 20.68 14.35 25.43
CA ASP A 119 20.86 15.73 24.99
C ASP A 119 19.96 16.09 23.78
N LEU A 120 19.06 15.19 23.35
CA LEU A 120 18.19 15.43 22.21
C LEU A 120 17.20 16.57 22.49
N GLU A 121 17.19 17.58 21.62
CA GLU A 121 16.20 18.66 21.67
C GLU A 121 14.82 18.17 21.19
N ASP A 122 13.76 18.47 21.96
CA ASP A 122 12.36 18.14 21.64
C ASP A 122 11.97 18.53 20.20
N GLU A 123 12.41 19.71 19.75
CA GLU A 123 12.14 20.21 18.38
C GLU A 123 12.74 19.32 17.30
N VAL A 124 13.91 18.74 17.56
CA VAL A 124 14.57 17.79 16.66
C VAL A 124 13.80 16.48 16.61
N LEU A 125 13.38 15.95 17.76
CA LEU A 125 12.57 14.74 17.84
C LEU A 125 11.25 14.89 17.06
N GLU A 126 10.53 15.99 17.29
CA GLU A 126 9.28 16.30 16.59
C GLU A 126 9.49 16.42 15.08
N SER A 127 10.57 17.08 14.65
CA SER A 127 10.93 17.19 13.23
C SER A 127 11.16 15.82 12.58
N GLU A 128 11.91 14.94 13.25
CA GLU A 128 12.22 13.59 12.77
C GLU A 128 10.97 12.69 12.69
N LEU A 129 10.09 12.78 13.69
CA LEU A 129 8.78 12.11 13.67
C LEU A 129 7.88 12.62 12.55
N ASN A 130 7.83 13.94 12.34
CA ASN A 130 7.07 14.54 11.25
C ASN A 130 7.59 14.10 9.87
N GLN A 131 8.91 13.99 9.70
CA GLN A 131 9.50 13.44 8.47
C GLN A 131 9.07 11.99 8.23
N LEU A 132 9.04 11.14 9.27
CA LEU A 132 8.53 9.77 9.16
C LEU A 132 7.05 9.75 8.73
N VAL A 133 6.23 10.63 9.28
CA VAL A 133 4.82 10.79 8.90
C VAL A 133 4.69 11.20 7.43
N ILE A 134 5.47 12.17 6.96
CA ILE A 134 5.45 12.62 5.56
C ILE A 134 5.82 11.48 4.61
N LEU A 135 6.92 10.77 4.88
CA LEU A 135 7.34 9.62 4.06
C LEU A 135 6.24 8.54 4.00
N THR A 136 5.56 8.32 5.12
CA THR A 136 4.42 7.39 5.22
C THR A 136 3.21 7.89 4.42
N GLN A 137 2.91 9.18 4.46
CA GLN A 137 1.82 9.75 3.67
C GLN A 137 2.09 9.61 2.16
N ASP A 138 3.34 9.80 1.74
CA ASP A 138 3.75 9.68 0.34
C ASP A 138 3.56 8.25 -0.20
N ILE A 139 4.02 7.23 0.53
CA ILE A 139 3.83 5.83 0.11
C ILE A 139 2.34 5.46 0.08
N LEU A 140 1.56 5.88 1.08
CA LEU A 140 0.12 5.62 1.12
C LEU A 140 -0.60 6.30 -0.04
N LYS A 141 -0.19 7.51 -0.41
CA LYS A 141 -0.74 8.24 -1.55
C LYS A 141 -0.42 7.54 -2.87
N LEU A 142 0.83 7.12 -3.06
CA LEU A 142 1.26 6.38 -4.24
C LEU A 142 0.43 5.09 -4.43
N GLU A 143 0.29 4.30 -3.36
CA GLU A 143 -0.47 3.05 -3.39
C GLU A 143 -1.96 3.28 -3.64
N TRP A 144 -2.55 4.33 -3.06
CA TRP A 144 -3.94 4.71 -3.33
C TRP A 144 -4.17 5.08 -4.80
N GLU A 145 -3.26 5.85 -5.40
CA GLU A 145 -3.34 6.19 -6.83
C GLU A 145 -3.16 4.92 -7.71
N GLY A 146 -2.25 4.03 -7.33
CA GLY A 146 -2.05 2.74 -7.98
C GLY A 146 -3.32 1.89 -7.98
N ILE A 147 -3.98 1.75 -6.82
CA ILE A 147 -5.25 1.04 -6.68
C ILE A 147 -6.34 1.66 -7.57
N LYS A 148 -6.50 3.00 -7.55
CA LYS A 148 -7.51 3.66 -8.40
C LYS A 148 -7.30 3.39 -9.88
N GLN A 149 -6.04 3.37 -10.32
CA GLN A 149 -5.73 3.05 -11.70
C GLN A 149 -5.99 1.57 -12.03
N GLU A 150 -5.66 0.64 -11.13
CA GLU A 150 -5.93 -0.79 -11.32
C GLU A 150 -7.44 -1.09 -11.36
N VAL A 151 -8.25 -0.40 -10.56
CA VAL A 151 -9.71 -0.56 -10.57
C VAL A 151 -10.31 -0.05 -11.89
N ARG A 152 -9.80 1.07 -12.44
CA ARG A 152 -10.32 1.65 -13.69
C ARG A 152 -9.93 0.87 -14.94
N LYS A 153 -8.69 0.39 -15.00
CA LYS A 153 -8.10 -0.20 -16.23
C LYS A 153 -7.96 -1.72 -16.15
N GLY A 154 -8.14 -2.32 -14.97
CA GLY A 154 -7.67 -3.67 -14.68
C GLY A 154 -6.17 -3.68 -14.36
N ASN A 155 -5.48 -4.79 -14.62
CA ASN A 155 -4.02 -4.88 -14.38
C ASN A 155 -3.25 -3.75 -15.10
N LEU A 156 -2.55 -2.92 -14.33
CA LEU A 156 -1.66 -1.90 -14.86
C LEU A 156 -0.44 -2.54 -15.54
N ALA A 157 -0.06 -1.99 -16.69
CA ALA A 157 1.19 -2.36 -17.33
C ALA A 157 2.39 -1.88 -16.49
N LYS A 158 3.52 -2.58 -16.57
CA LYS A 158 4.76 -2.22 -15.84
C LYS A 158 5.18 -0.76 -16.07
N ARG A 159 4.99 -0.24 -17.30
CA ARG A 159 5.28 1.16 -17.65
C ARG A 159 4.40 2.16 -16.91
N GLU A 160 3.12 1.85 -16.73
CA GLU A 160 2.19 2.74 -16.02
C GLU A 160 2.50 2.76 -14.52
N LYS A 161 2.88 1.61 -13.94
CA LYS A 161 3.36 1.53 -12.55
C LYS A 161 4.63 2.35 -12.34
N LEU A 162 5.60 2.26 -13.27
CA LEU A 162 6.82 3.07 -13.22
C LEU A 162 6.51 4.56 -13.37
N ALA A 163 5.62 4.95 -14.28
CA ALA A 163 5.23 6.35 -14.45
C ALA A 163 4.58 6.94 -13.20
N LEU A 164 3.70 6.15 -12.53
CA LEU A 164 3.18 6.48 -11.22
C LEU A 164 4.30 6.66 -10.19
N TYR A 165 5.22 5.71 -10.11
CA TYR A 165 6.36 5.76 -9.20
C TYR A 165 7.18 7.04 -9.39
N TYR A 166 7.64 7.33 -10.61
CA TYR A 166 8.45 8.52 -10.91
C TYR A 166 7.73 9.83 -10.64
N LYS A 167 6.41 9.90 -10.91
CA LYS A 167 5.60 11.08 -10.62
C LYS A 167 5.63 11.44 -9.13
N HIS A 168 5.62 10.44 -8.27
CA HIS A 168 5.63 10.64 -6.82
C HIS A 168 7.06 10.67 -6.24
N HIS A 169 8.04 10.09 -6.93
CA HIS A 169 9.45 10.04 -6.49
C HIS A 169 10.22 11.35 -6.71
N LEU A 170 9.81 12.18 -7.67
CA LEU A 170 10.52 13.40 -8.05
C LEU A 170 9.62 14.65 -8.04
N PRO A 171 9.08 15.10 -6.88
CA PRO A 171 8.44 16.42 -6.84
C PRO A 171 9.44 17.57 -7.04
N ASN A 172 10.75 17.34 -6.81
CA ASN A 172 11.74 18.41 -6.67
C ASN A 172 12.88 18.43 -7.72
N ALA A 173 12.71 17.82 -8.90
CA ALA A 173 13.72 17.95 -9.98
C ALA A 173 13.56 19.23 -10.85
N HIS A 174 12.66 20.16 -10.46
CA HIS A 174 12.32 21.34 -11.26
C HIS A 174 12.31 22.67 -10.48
N ASN A 175 12.96 22.73 -9.31
CA ASN A 175 13.20 24.01 -8.60
C ASN A 175 14.69 24.16 -8.25
N ASP A 176 15.55 24.10 -9.26
CA ASP A 176 16.90 24.70 -9.26
C ASP A 176 16.96 25.74 -10.39
#